data_AF-A0A2V7JEJ8-F1
#
_entry.id   AF-A0A2V7JEJ8-F1
#
_cell.length_a   1.000
_cell.length_b   1.000
_cell.length_c   1.000
_cell.angle_alpha   90.00
_cell.angle_beta   90.00
_cell.angle_gamma   90.00
#
_symmetry.space_group_name_H-M   'P 1'
#
loop_
_entity.id
_entity.type
_entity.pdbx_description
1 polymer ?
#
loop_
_entity_poly.entity_id
_entity_poly.type
_entity_poly.pdbx_seq_one_letter_code
_entity_poly.pdbx_strand_id
1 'polypeptide(L)'
;MFIHWGVYSQLGAGEWVMQNKEIPVAPYEWLASEFNPIKFDVHEWVSLAKAAGARYITITSRHHDGFSMFATKATPYNIVDWTPFKRDPLKELAEECQRQGIKLFFYYSQLDWHHPDYFPRGRTGRATGRPESGDWTRYIAFMNQQLTELLTHYGPIGGIWFDGMWDKTEADWHLADTYALIHRLQPAALIVPNHHGTPLPGEDVQTFEQDLPGANTAGFNTTTIGALPLETSLTMNDSWGFNITDRHWKSVPEIIGYLVRAAGSNANLLLNIGPRPDGTIQPEAAQRLREVGKWLQAYGISIYNTHGGPISPRPWGATTQRGDTVFVHVLDWRDRLLAIPLVGPRVTRATMLVSGAALDYEQTSDGVR
;
A
#
# COMPACT_ATOMS: atom_id res chain seq x y z
N MET A 1 3.41 -2.51 4.65
CA MET A 1 3.71 -1.08 4.91
C MET A 1 3.89 -0.40 3.57
N PHE A 2 3.15 0.67 3.31
CA PHE A 2 3.27 1.45 2.08
C PHE A 2 4.21 2.63 2.31
N ILE A 3 5.02 2.97 1.32
CA ILE A 3 5.92 4.12 1.35
C ILE A 3 5.70 4.95 0.09
N HIS A 4 5.19 6.16 0.26
CA HIS A 4 5.15 7.17 -0.79
C HIS A 4 6.28 8.17 -0.57
N TRP A 5 7.36 7.98 -1.32
CA TRP A 5 8.52 8.85 -1.27
C TRP A 5 9.04 9.18 -2.67
N GLY A 6 9.32 10.46 -2.90
CA GLY A 6 9.78 10.99 -4.18
C GLY A 6 10.02 12.49 -4.11
N VAL A 7 10.24 13.12 -5.26
CA VAL A 7 10.58 14.56 -5.38
C VAL A 7 9.49 15.46 -4.78
N TYR A 8 8.23 15.04 -4.86
CA TYR A 8 7.09 15.73 -4.23
C TYR A 8 7.26 15.98 -2.72
N SER A 9 8.05 15.16 -2.03
CA SER A 9 8.34 15.35 -0.60
C SER A 9 9.04 16.68 -0.31
N GLN A 10 9.78 17.26 -1.28
CA GLN A 10 10.45 18.55 -1.09
C GLN A 10 9.46 19.71 -0.96
N LEU A 11 8.32 19.63 -1.66
CA LEU A 11 7.28 20.65 -1.57
C LEU A 11 6.38 20.47 -0.34
N GLY A 12 6.40 19.29 0.29
CA GLY A 12 5.65 19.00 1.50
C GLY A 12 4.16 19.25 1.35
N ALA A 13 3.59 18.94 0.19
CA ALA A 13 2.18 19.22 -0.13
C ALA A 13 1.49 18.01 -0.79
N GLY A 14 1.91 16.80 -0.44
CA GLY A 14 1.42 15.57 -1.04
C GLY A 14 1.99 15.31 -2.44
N GLU A 15 1.84 14.07 -2.89
CA GLU A 15 2.34 13.52 -4.14
C GLU A 15 1.65 14.06 -5.40
N TRP A 16 0.41 14.54 -5.26
CA TRP A 16 -0.34 15.20 -6.33
C TRP A 16 0.02 16.66 -6.56
N VAL A 17 1.01 17.21 -5.85
CA VAL A 17 1.37 18.63 -5.90
C VAL A 17 1.68 19.14 -7.31
N MET A 18 2.28 18.32 -8.19
CA MET A 18 2.57 18.70 -9.57
C MET A 18 1.28 18.99 -10.34
N GLN A 19 0.26 18.15 -10.18
CA GLN A 19 -1.07 18.34 -10.78
C GLN A 19 -1.84 19.48 -10.10
N ASN A 20 -1.92 19.48 -8.77
CA ASN A 20 -2.76 20.40 -8.00
C ASN A 20 -2.29 21.86 -8.05
N LYS A 21 -0.99 22.08 -8.31
CA LYS A 21 -0.41 23.41 -8.50
C LYS A 21 -0.04 23.69 -9.95
N GLU A 22 -0.45 22.82 -10.88
CA GLU A 22 -0.19 22.99 -12.31
C GLU A 22 1.29 23.25 -12.63
N ILE A 23 2.19 22.54 -11.93
CA ILE A 23 3.64 22.74 -12.06
C ILE A 23 4.09 22.17 -13.41
N PRO A 24 4.69 22.99 -14.30
CA PRO A 24 5.20 22.49 -15.56
C PRO A 24 6.40 21.54 -15.36
N VAL A 25 6.72 20.75 -16.39
CA VAL A 25 7.82 19.78 -16.36
C VAL A 25 9.16 20.43 -15.98
N ALA A 26 9.56 21.52 -16.64
CA ALA A 26 10.89 22.12 -16.42
C ALA A 26 11.13 22.61 -14.97
N PRO A 27 10.20 23.34 -14.32
CA PRO A 27 10.34 23.65 -12.88
C PRO A 27 10.37 22.42 -11.98
N TYR A 28 9.64 21.35 -12.31
CA TYR A 28 9.63 20.11 -11.53
C TYR A 28 10.93 19.31 -11.72
N GLU A 29 11.52 19.34 -12.93
CA GLU A 29 12.84 18.79 -13.22
C GLU A 29 13.96 19.51 -12.45
N TRP A 30 13.88 20.85 -12.35
CA TRP A 30 14.79 21.63 -11.50
C TRP A 30 14.63 21.27 -10.03
N LEU A 31 13.39 21.08 -9.56
CA LEU A 31 13.16 20.62 -8.19
C LEU A 31 13.82 19.25 -7.96
N ALA A 32 13.67 18.32 -8.90
CA ALA A 32 14.31 17.01 -8.83
C ALA A 32 15.84 17.08 -8.80
N SER A 33 16.47 18.04 -9.51
CA SER A 33 17.94 18.17 -9.53
C SER A 33 18.54 18.57 -8.18
N GLU A 34 17.74 19.10 -7.26
CA GLU A 34 18.17 19.46 -5.90
C GLU A 34 17.87 18.34 -4.86
N PHE A 35 17.23 17.25 -5.26
CA PHE A 35 16.79 16.21 -4.35
C PHE A 35 17.96 15.42 -3.76
N ASN A 36 18.26 15.65 -2.47
CA ASN A 36 19.38 15.02 -1.78
C ASN A 36 19.01 14.47 -0.39
N PRO A 37 18.53 13.21 -0.32
CA PRO A 37 18.21 12.53 0.93
C PRO A 37 19.40 12.17 1.84
N ILE A 38 20.09 13.17 2.38
CA ILE A 38 21.34 12.97 3.14
C ILE A 38 21.20 12.15 4.42
N LYS A 39 19.98 11.96 4.95
CA LYS A 39 19.68 11.14 6.13
C LYS A 39 18.95 9.85 5.78
N PHE A 40 18.87 9.48 4.50
CA PHE A 40 18.28 8.21 4.10
C PHE A 40 19.08 7.03 4.67
N ASP A 41 18.39 6.25 5.50
CA ASP A 41 18.90 5.03 6.11
C ASP A 41 17.89 3.88 5.86
N VAL A 42 18.27 2.99 4.96
CA VAL A 42 17.46 1.83 4.60
C VAL A 42 17.29 0.84 5.75
N HIS A 43 18.32 0.71 6.61
CA HIS A 43 18.27 -0.17 7.76
C HIS A 43 17.20 0.32 8.75
N GLU A 44 17.13 1.64 8.98
CA GLU A 44 16.09 2.23 9.82
C GLU A 44 14.68 1.92 9.27
N TRP A 45 14.48 2.09 7.96
CA TRP A 45 13.18 1.87 7.31
C TRP A 45 12.71 0.43 7.45
N VAL A 46 13.55 -0.54 7.09
CA VAL A 46 13.19 -1.96 7.15
C VAL A 46 13.05 -2.45 8.59
N SER A 47 13.91 -1.97 9.49
CA SER A 47 13.82 -2.30 10.93
C SER A 47 12.53 -1.77 11.55
N LEU A 48 12.09 -0.56 11.17
CA LEU A 48 10.83 -0.01 11.63
C LEU A 48 9.65 -0.81 11.08
N ALA A 49 9.66 -1.20 9.80
CA ALA A 49 8.63 -2.04 9.21
C ALA A 49 8.49 -3.37 9.98
N LYS A 50 9.62 -4.02 10.26
CA LYS A 50 9.69 -5.27 11.03
C LYS A 50 9.20 -5.07 12.46
N ALA A 51 9.61 -3.99 13.12
CA ALA A 51 9.16 -3.63 14.48
C ALA A 51 7.65 -3.38 14.52
N ALA A 52 7.07 -2.85 13.45
CA ALA A 52 5.63 -2.65 13.29
C ALA A 52 4.85 -3.95 13.04
N GLY A 53 5.53 -5.09 12.86
CA GLY A 53 4.92 -6.36 12.51
C GLY A 53 4.60 -6.54 11.01
N ALA A 54 5.01 -5.61 10.15
CA ALA A 54 4.77 -5.73 8.72
C ALA A 54 5.47 -6.99 8.15
N ARG A 55 4.81 -7.68 7.22
CA ARG A 55 5.38 -8.82 6.47
C ARG A 55 5.93 -8.43 5.11
N TYR A 56 5.52 -7.26 4.62
CA TYR A 56 5.93 -6.73 3.34
C TYR A 56 5.97 -5.21 3.33
N ILE A 57 6.79 -4.67 2.43
CA ILE A 57 6.88 -3.25 2.09
C ILE A 57 6.46 -3.09 0.63
N THR A 58 5.65 -2.08 0.35
CA THR A 58 5.38 -1.57 -1.00
C THR A 58 5.92 -0.16 -1.08
N ILE A 59 6.79 0.15 -2.04
CA ILE A 59 7.39 1.48 -2.18
C ILE A 59 7.20 2.04 -3.59
N THR A 60 6.92 3.34 -3.71
CA THR A 60 6.86 4.05 -4.99
C THR A 60 8.19 4.01 -5.72
N SER A 61 8.32 3.13 -6.73
CA SER A 61 9.47 3.13 -7.63
C SER A 61 9.37 4.24 -8.67
N ARG A 62 8.15 4.58 -9.07
CA ARG A 62 7.80 5.72 -9.92
C ARG A 62 6.36 6.12 -9.59
N HIS A 63 6.14 7.40 -9.28
CA HIS A 63 4.79 7.95 -9.08
C HIS A 63 4.33 8.72 -10.33
N HIS A 64 3.13 9.31 -10.27
CA HIS A 64 2.54 10.06 -11.38
C HIS A 64 3.42 11.21 -11.90
N ASP A 65 4.29 11.78 -11.06
CA ASP A 65 5.25 12.83 -11.45
C ASP A 65 6.30 12.36 -12.47
N GLY A 66 6.37 11.05 -12.74
CA GLY A 66 7.27 10.45 -13.71
C GLY A 66 8.73 10.40 -13.25
N PHE A 67 9.02 10.67 -11.98
CA PHE A 67 10.38 10.54 -11.47
C PHE A 67 10.68 9.11 -11.01
N SER A 68 11.70 8.48 -11.59
CA SER A 68 12.10 7.12 -11.18
C SER A 68 13.00 7.16 -9.95
N MET A 69 12.57 6.50 -8.88
CA MET A 69 13.30 6.36 -7.62
C MET A 69 14.36 5.25 -7.63
N PHE A 70 14.76 4.77 -8.81
CA PHE A 70 15.70 3.68 -9.01
C PHE A 70 16.58 3.92 -10.25
N ALA A 71 17.70 3.20 -10.37
CA ALA A 71 18.64 3.33 -11.49
C ALA A 71 18.09 2.69 -12.78
N THR A 72 17.37 3.47 -13.58
CA THR A 72 16.82 3.02 -14.87
C THR A 72 17.65 3.52 -16.05
N LYS A 73 17.82 2.69 -17.08
CA LYS A 73 18.43 3.12 -18.35
C LYS A 73 17.42 3.70 -19.34
N ALA A 74 16.12 3.64 -19.01
CA ALA A 74 15.06 4.10 -19.90
C ALA A 74 15.00 5.64 -19.99
N THR A 75 15.47 6.35 -18.96
CA THR A 75 15.54 7.82 -18.92
C THR A 75 16.58 8.29 -17.91
N PRO A 76 17.31 9.39 -18.16
CA PRO A 76 18.16 10.01 -17.15
C PRO A 76 17.36 10.70 -16.03
N TYR A 77 16.04 10.86 -16.20
CA TYR A 77 15.16 11.44 -15.18
C TYR A 77 14.86 10.42 -14.06
N ASN A 78 15.90 10.10 -13.31
CA ASN A 78 15.89 9.14 -12.22
C ASN A 78 16.80 9.60 -11.07
N ILE A 79 16.62 8.99 -9.88
CA ILE A 79 17.31 9.42 -8.66
C ILE A 79 18.84 9.34 -8.74
N VAL A 80 19.39 8.41 -9.51
CA VAL A 80 20.85 8.22 -9.63
C VAL A 80 21.44 9.25 -10.58
N ASP A 81 20.86 9.42 -11.75
CA ASP A 81 21.45 10.25 -12.80
C ASP A 81 21.12 11.73 -12.62
N TRP A 82 19.90 12.05 -12.18
CA TRP A 82 19.38 13.43 -12.16
C TRP A 82 19.73 14.23 -10.90
N THR A 83 20.06 13.56 -9.79
CA THR A 83 20.14 14.20 -8.46
C THR A 83 21.54 14.14 -7.86
N PRO A 84 21.88 14.95 -6.85
CA PRO A 84 23.13 14.83 -6.09
C PRO A 84 23.19 13.58 -5.20
N PHE A 85 22.09 12.84 -5.00
CA PHE A 85 22.05 11.68 -4.12
C PHE A 85 22.90 10.51 -4.66
N LYS A 86 22.88 10.28 -5.98
CA LYS A 86 23.71 9.30 -6.73
C LYS A 86 23.64 7.83 -6.26
N ARG A 87 22.75 7.50 -5.32
CA ARG A 87 22.50 6.14 -4.80
C ARG A 87 21.18 5.62 -5.34
N ASP A 88 21.07 4.29 -5.47
CA ASP A 88 19.82 3.61 -5.79
C ASP A 88 19.13 3.12 -4.49
N PRO A 89 18.15 3.87 -3.95
CA PRO A 89 17.51 3.53 -2.68
C PRO A 89 16.64 2.27 -2.80
N LEU A 90 16.14 1.92 -3.98
CA LEU A 90 15.36 0.69 -4.16
C LEU A 90 16.26 -0.54 -4.16
N LYS A 91 17.49 -0.42 -4.68
CA LYS A 91 18.48 -1.49 -4.62
C LYS A 91 18.88 -1.76 -3.18
N GLU A 92 19.20 -0.71 -2.43
CA GLU A 92 19.48 -0.78 -1.00
C GLU A 92 18.30 -1.41 -0.24
N LEU A 93 17.06 -1.00 -0.55
CA LEU A 93 15.85 -1.54 0.11
C LEU A 93 15.62 -3.00 -0.20
N ALA A 94 15.85 -3.44 -1.45
CA ALA A 94 15.71 -4.84 -1.83
C ALA A 94 16.69 -5.75 -1.07
N GLU A 95 17.95 -5.34 -0.98
CA GLU A 95 18.99 -6.07 -0.25
C GLU A 95 18.68 -6.14 1.25
N GLU A 96 18.26 -5.02 1.84
CA GLU A 96 17.95 -4.95 3.26
C GLU A 96 16.66 -5.71 3.62
N CYS A 97 15.65 -5.69 2.75
CA CYS A 97 14.43 -6.50 2.89
C CYS A 97 14.77 -7.99 2.89
N GLN A 98 15.63 -8.46 1.99
CA GLN A 98 16.10 -9.85 1.96
C GLN A 98 16.84 -10.21 3.25
N ARG A 99 17.74 -9.34 3.72
CA ARG A 99 18.51 -9.54 4.96
C ARG A 99 17.60 -9.67 6.20
N GLN A 100 16.52 -8.90 6.26
CA GLN A 100 15.63 -8.86 7.41
C GLN A 100 14.41 -9.79 7.31
N GLY A 101 14.20 -10.44 6.16
CA GLY A 101 13.08 -11.35 5.91
C GLY A 101 11.75 -10.64 5.64
N ILE A 102 11.78 -9.46 5.04
CA ILE A 102 10.61 -8.69 4.63
C ILE A 102 10.42 -8.84 3.12
N LYS A 103 9.18 -9.09 2.66
CA LYS A 103 8.89 -9.12 1.22
C LYS A 103 8.83 -7.70 0.67
N LEU A 104 9.39 -7.46 -0.51
CA LEU A 104 9.39 -6.15 -1.16
C LEU A 104 8.49 -6.17 -2.40
N PHE A 105 7.62 -5.18 -2.51
CA PHE A 105 6.81 -4.88 -3.68
C PHE A 105 7.20 -3.51 -4.21
N PHE A 106 7.17 -3.35 -5.52
CA PHE A 106 7.35 -2.04 -6.15
C PHE A 106 5.98 -1.51 -6.59
N TYR A 107 5.63 -0.33 -6.09
CA TYR A 107 4.57 0.46 -6.68
C TYR A 107 5.08 1.10 -7.95
N TYR A 108 4.33 0.98 -9.03
CA TYR A 108 4.64 1.57 -10.32
C TYR A 108 3.41 2.31 -10.86
N SER A 109 3.54 3.61 -11.08
CA SER A 109 2.47 4.35 -11.75
C SER A 109 2.50 4.15 -13.27
N GLN A 110 1.38 3.67 -13.79
CA GLN A 110 1.07 3.62 -15.21
C GLN A 110 0.72 5.00 -15.78
N LEU A 111 0.23 5.92 -14.93
CA LEU A 111 0.06 7.33 -15.24
C LEU A 111 1.42 8.04 -15.22
N ASP A 112 1.65 8.92 -16.19
CA ASP A 112 2.85 9.74 -16.25
C ASP A 112 2.53 11.21 -16.60
N TRP A 113 2.99 12.15 -15.78
CA TRP A 113 2.87 13.59 -15.96
C TRP A 113 4.11 14.23 -16.60
N HIS A 114 5.16 13.44 -16.88
CA HIS A 114 6.43 13.87 -17.43
C HIS A 114 6.66 13.37 -18.87
N HIS A 115 6.45 12.07 -19.12
CA HIS A 115 6.82 11.43 -20.37
C HIS A 115 5.97 11.95 -21.55
N PRO A 116 6.58 12.42 -22.66
CA PRO A 116 5.84 12.98 -23.80
C PRO A 116 5.02 11.94 -24.56
N ASP A 117 5.48 10.68 -24.58
CA ASP A 117 4.76 9.58 -25.23
C ASP A 117 3.53 9.07 -24.46
N TYR A 118 3.26 9.57 -23.25
CA TYR A 118 1.97 9.40 -22.59
C TYR A 118 0.91 10.25 -23.30
N PHE A 119 0.62 9.88 -24.55
CA PHE A 119 -0.15 10.63 -25.51
C PHE A 119 -1.09 9.72 -26.31
N PRO A 120 -2.36 10.11 -26.54
CA PRO A 120 -3.03 11.30 -26.04
C PRO A 120 -3.04 11.37 -24.50
N ARG A 121 -3.03 12.56 -23.91
CA ARG A 121 -3.07 12.73 -22.44
C ARG A 121 -4.36 12.16 -21.86
N GLY A 122 -4.33 11.74 -20.60
CA GLY A 122 -5.54 11.37 -19.87
C GLY A 122 -6.24 12.56 -19.21
N ARG A 123 -6.82 12.32 -18.04
CA ARG A 123 -7.63 13.29 -17.30
C ARG A 123 -6.78 14.30 -16.53
N THR A 124 -5.58 13.90 -16.12
CA THR A 124 -4.67 14.68 -15.26
C THR A 124 -3.39 15.08 -16.01
N GLY A 125 -2.53 15.87 -15.35
CA GLY A 125 -1.24 16.31 -15.88
C GLY A 125 -1.34 17.19 -17.13
N ARG A 126 -2.45 17.91 -17.31
CA ARG A 126 -2.74 18.70 -18.54
C ARG A 126 -1.98 20.02 -18.60
N ALA A 127 -1.68 20.62 -17.45
CA ALA A 127 -0.95 21.90 -17.34
C ALA A 127 0.59 21.72 -17.28
N THR A 128 1.08 20.52 -17.55
CA THR A 128 2.51 20.16 -17.40
C THR A 128 3.40 20.77 -18.49
N GLY A 129 2.81 21.32 -19.56
CA GLY A 129 3.56 21.94 -20.66
C GLY A 129 4.29 20.92 -21.55
N ARG A 130 3.96 19.63 -21.45
CA ARG A 130 4.45 18.60 -22.37
C ARG A 130 4.08 18.92 -23.83
N PRO A 131 4.74 18.33 -24.83
CA PRO A 131 4.30 18.41 -26.22
C PRO A 131 2.86 17.90 -26.40
N GLU A 132 2.13 18.47 -27.37
CA GLU A 132 0.83 17.94 -27.84
C GLU A 132 1.05 16.87 -28.93
N SER A 133 2.02 15.98 -28.68
CA SER A 133 2.37 14.87 -29.54
C SER A 133 3.11 13.81 -28.74
N GLY A 134 3.06 12.57 -29.22
CA GLY A 134 3.69 11.41 -28.59
C GLY A 134 3.14 10.12 -29.18
N ASP A 135 3.69 9.00 -28.74
CA ASP A 135 3.32 7.67 -29.23
C ASP A 135 3.02 6.73 -28.07
N TRP A 136 1.75 6.35 -27.92
CA TRP A 136 1.30 5.47 -26.84
C TRP A 136 2.09 4.15 -26.77
N THR A 137 2.40 3.55 -27.91
CA THR A 137 3.15 2.28 -27.96
C THR A 137 4.59 2.45 -27.47
N ARG A 138 5.24 3.60 -27.77
CA ARG A 138 6.55 3.92 -27.19
C ARG A 138 6.49 4.09 -25.67
N TYR A 139 5.41 4.68 -25.13
CA TYR A 139 5.23 4.77 -23.69
C TYR A 139 5.04 3.39 -23.02
N ILE A 140 4.23 2.51 -23.62
CA ILE A 140 4.11 1.12 -23.13
C ILE A 140 5.45 0.39 -23.19
N ALA A 141 6.24 0.58 -24.25
CA ALA A 141 7.59 0.01 -24.35
C ALA A 141 8.54 0.56 -23.26
N PHE A 142 8.49 1.87 -22.99
CA PHE A 142 9.24 2.52 -21.91
C PHE A 142 8.87 1.92 -20.54
N MET A 143 7.57 1.79 -20.25
CA MET A 143 7.09 1.17 -19.02
C MET A 143 7.58 -0.28 -18.89
N ASN A 144 7.45 -1.09 -19.95
CA ASN A 144 7.87 -2.49 -19.93
C ASN A 144 9.40 -2.64 -19.80
N GLN A 145 10.19 -1.69 -20.32
CA GLN A 145 11.63 -1.64 -20.06
C GLN A 145 11.91 -1.39 -18.57
N GLN A 146 11.25 -0.42 -17.96
CA GLN A 146 11.42 -0.14 -16.53
C GLN A 146 10.96 -1.30 -15.63
N LEU A 147 9.83 -1.92 -15.94
CA LEU A 147 9.37 -3.13 -15.25
C LEU A 147 10.37 -4.27 -15.38
N THR A 148 10.96 -4.47 -16.57
CA THR A 148 12.02 -5.46 -16.77
C THR A 148 13.18 -5.20 -15.82
N GLU A 149 13.68 -3.96 -15.74
CA GLU A 149 14.78 -3.60 -14.84
C GLU A 149 14.43 -3.86 -13.35
N LEU A 150 13.22 -3.47 -12.92
CA LEU A 150 12.72 -3.72 -11.55
C LEU A 150 12.64 -5.22 -11.23
N LEU A 151 12.26 -6.04 -12.20
CA LEU A 151 12.10 -7.49 -12.04
C LEU A 151 13.42 -8.27 -12.16
N THR A 152 14.46 -7.73 -12.79
CA THR A 152 15.73 -8.45 -13.04
C THR A 152 16.90 -7.96 -12.19
N HIS A 153 16.92 -6.71 -11.72
CA HIS A 153 18.09 -6.14 -11.04
C HIS A 153 17.98 -6.07 -9.51
N TYR A 154 16.78 -6.28 -8.95
CA TYR A 154 16.49 -6.09 -7.52
C TYR A 154 16.28 -7.41 -6.77
N GLY A 155 16.56 -8.54 -7.40
CA GLY A 155 16.37 -9.87 -6.80
C GLY A 155 14.89 -10.29 -6.75
N PRO A 156 14.53 -11.30 -5.94
CA PRO A 156 13.15 -11.74 -5.83
C PRO A 156 12.27 -10.69 -5.16
N ILE A 157 11.23 -10.25 -5.86
CA ILE A 157 10.21 -9.34 -5.32
C ILE A 157 8.90 -10.09 -5.10
N GLY A 158 8.05 -9.53 -4.22
CA GLY A 158 6.71 -10.05 -3.96
C GLY A 158 5.71 -9.71 -5.06
N GLY A 159 5.91 -8.63 -5.80
CA GLY A 159 4.97 -8.20 -6.84
C GLY A 159 5.15 -6.76 -7.29
N ILE A 160 4.32 -6.38 -8.27
CA ILE A 160 4.16 -5.01 -8.76
C ILE A 160 2.78 -4.49 -8.36
N TRP A 161 2.76 -3.33 -7.71
CA TRP A 161 1.54 -2.63 -7.32
C TRP A 161 1.29 -1.48 -8.30
N PHE A 162 0.32 -1.65 -9.18
CA PHE A 162 0.04 -0.71 -10.26
C PHE A 162 -0.97 0.36 -9.87
N ASP A 163 -0.81 1.55 -10.42
CA ASP A 163 -1.75 2.66 -10.21
C ASP A 163 -1.79 3.62 -11.41
N GLY A 164 -2.89 4.36 -11.56
CA GLY A 164 -3.02 5.42 -12.56
C GLY A 164 -3.68 5.00 -13.87
N MET A 165 -4.02 3.72 -14.05
CA MET A 165 -4.78 3.24 -15.22
C MET A 165 -6.10 4.01 -15.41
N TRP A 166 -6.74 4.38 -14.29
CA TRP A 166 -7.97 5.16 -14.26
C TRP A 166 -7.83 6.52 -14.95
N ASP A 167 -6.63 7.06 -15.16
CA ASP A 167 -6.42 8.33 -15.87
C ASP A 167 -6.80 8.24 -17.36
N LYS A 168 -6.72 7.05 -17.96
CA LYS A 168 -7.11 6.75 -19.35
C LYS A 168 -7.98 5.48 -19.42
N THR A 169 -9.26 5.62 -19.09
CA THR A 169 -10.20 4.49 -19.00
C THR A 169 -10.40 3.73 -20.32
N GLU A 170 -10.28 4.42 -21.45
CA GLU A 170 -10.52 3.84 -22.79
C GLU A 170 -9.23 3.43 -23.52
N ALA A 171 -8.06 3.58 -22.90
CA ALA A 171 -6.80 3.24 -23.54
C ALA A 171 -6.55 1.73 -23.48
N ASP A 172 -5.98 1.18 -24.56
CA ASP A 172 -5.42 -0.16 -24.52
C ASP A 172 -4.09 -0.12 -23.77
N TRP A 173 -4.09 -0.56 -22.51
CA TRP A 173 -2.90 -0.58 -21.66
C TRP A 173 -1.97 -1.76 -21.93
N HIS A 174 -2.29 -2.63 -22.91
CA HIS A 174 -1.51 -3.83 -23.23
C HIS A 174 -1.25 -4.69 -21.98
N LEU A 175 -2.26 -4.83 -21.12
CA LEU A 175 -2.13 -5.48 -19.81
C LEU A 175 -1.71 -6.95 -19.96
N ALA A 176 -2.27 -7.67 -20.92
CA ALA A 176 -1.93 -9.07 -21.16
C ALA A 176 -0.43 -9.27 -21.43
N ASP A 177 0.18 -8.43 -22.27
CA ASP A 177 1.61 -8.49 -22.58
C ASP A 177 2.47 -8.08 -21.39
N THR A 178 2.05 -7.03 -20.67
CA THR A 178 2.73 -6.53 -19.47
C THR A 178 2.73 -7.58 -18.35
N TYR A 179 1.59 -8.23 -18.11
CA TYR A 179 1.45 -9.27 -17.10
C TYR A 179 2.19 -10.56 -17.49
N ALA A 180 2.18 -10.93 -18.77
CA ALA A 180 2.98 -12.04 -19.28
C ALA A 180 4.49 -11.76 -19.13
N LEU A 181 4.94 -10.52 -19.33
CA LEU A 181 6.32 -10.10 -19.06
C LEU A 181 6.68 -10.28 -17.59
N ILE A 182 5.82 -9.80 -16.67
CA ILE A 182 6.03 -9.92 -15.22
C ILE A 182 6.21 -11.39 -14.83
N HIS A 183 5.24 -12.25 -15.18
CA HIS A 183 5.29 -13.67 -14.83
C HIS A 183 6.42 -14.44 -15.52
N ARG A 184 6.85 -14.03 -16.72
CA ARG A 184 8.02 -14.64 -17.38
C ARG A 184 9.32 -14.34 -16.62
N LEU A 185 9.46 -13.12 -16.08
CA LEU A 185 10.67 -12.70 -15.36
C LEU A 185 10.65 -13.17 -13.89
N GLN A 186 9.48 -13.10 -13.24
CA GLN A 186 9.26 -13.48 -11.85
C GLN A 186 7.92 -14.22 -11.74
N PRO A 187 7.87 -15.56 -11.94
CA PRO A 187 6.61 -16.32 -11.98
C PRO A 187 5.76 -16.28 -10.71
N ALA A 188 6.34 -15.89 -9.58
CA ALA A 188 5.66 -15.78 -8.29
C ALA A 188 5.34 -14.32 -7.88
N ALA A 189 5.67 -13.34 -8.72
CA ALA A 189 5.37 -11.94 -8.45
C ALA A 189 3.87 -11.69 -8.63
N LEU A 190 3.24 -11.12 -7.61
CA LEU A 190 1.83 -10.75 -7.66
C LEU A 190 1.64 -9.46 -8.48
N ILE A 191 0.54 -9.41 -9.21
CA ILE A 191 0.04 -8.21 -9.88
C ILE A 191 -1.07 -7.63 -9.01
N VAL A 192 -0.80 -6.46 -8.41
CA VAL A 192 -1.72 -5.77 -7.50
C VAL A 192 -2.20 -4.47 -8.16
N PRO A 193 -3.42 -4.44 -8.74
CA PRO A 193 -3.95 -3.27 -9.44
C PRO A 193 -4.67 -2.30 -8.52
N ASN A 194 -4.51 -0.99 -8.73
CA ASN A 194 -5.31 0.06 -8.09
C ASN A 194 -6.10 0.88 -9.11
N HIS A 195 -6.85 0.20 -9.99
CA HIS A 195 -7.70 0.85 -10.99
C HIS A 195 -9.11 1.15 -10.48
N HIS A 196 -9.40 0.80 -9.22
CA HIS A 196 -10.68 1.00 -8.53
C HIS A 196 -11.89 0.28 -9.15
N GLY A 197 -11.66 -0.59 -10.12
CA GLY A 197 -12.66 -1.39 -10.81
C GLY A 197 -12.76 -2.82 -10.32
N THR A 198 -13.53 -3.62 -11.06
CA THR A 198 -13.57 -5.09 -10.87
C THR A 198 -12.28 -5.70 -11.42
N PRO A 199 -11.72 -6.74 -10.78
CA PRO A 199 -10.51 -7.36 -11.27
C PRO A 199 -10.56 -7.81 -12.73
N LEU A 200 -9.46 -7.61 -13.44
CA LEU A 200 -9.24 -7.99 -14.83
C LEU A 200 -8.43 -9.30 -14.92
N PRO A 201 -8.48 -10.01 -16.06
CA PRO A 201 -7.69 -11.22 -16.26
C PRO A 201 -6.19 -10.99 -16.03
N GLY A 202 -5.58 -11.83 -15.20
CA GLY A 202 -4.15 -11.78 -14.87
C GLY A 202 -3.80 -10.96 -13.63
N GLU A 203 -4.78 -10.34 -12.97
CA GLU A 203 -4.60 -9.69 -11.67
C GLU A 203 -4.73 -10.72 -10.52
N ASP A 204 -3.90 -10.58 -9.49
CA ASP A 204 -3.83 -11.56 -8.38
C ASP A 204 -4.50 -11.07 -7.09
N VAL A 205 -4.78 -9.77 -7.00
CA VAL A 205 -5.32 -9.11 -5.81
C VAL A 205 -6.38 -8.11 -6.22
N GLN A 206 -7.40 -7.91 -5.38
CA GLN A 206 -8.31 -6.78 -5.48
C GLN A 206 -8.02 -5.77 -4.37
N THR A 207 -7.84 -4.50 -4.72
CA THR A 207 -7.54 -3.44 -3.77
C THR A 207 -8.75 -2.59 -3.40
N PHE A 208 -8.70 -1.99 -2.20
CA PHE A 208 -9.62 -0.96 -1.73
C PHE A 208 -8.83 0.18 -1.10
N GLU A 209 -9.01 1.39 -1.60
CA GLU A 209 -8.26 2.57 -1.17
C GLU A 209 -9.04 3.36 -0.12
N GLN A 210 -8.43 3.63 1.04
CA GLN A 210 -9.02 4.39 2.17
C GLN A 210 -10.28 3.76 2.79
N ASP A 211 -10.66 2.56 2.36
CA ASP A 211 -11.89 1.87 2.76
C ASP A 211 -11.64 0.37 2.97
N LEU A 212 -12.56 -0.25 3.71
CA LEU A 212 -12.62 -1.71 3.83
C LEU A 212 -13.28 -2.34 2.58
N PRO A 213 -13.04 -3.63 2.31
CA PRO A 213 -13.66 -4.33 1.19
C PRO A 213 -15.18 -4.13 1.11
N GLY A 214 -15.66 -3.73 -0.07
CA GLY A 214 -17.07 -3.49 -0.37
C GLY A 214 -17.61 -2.13 0.10
N ALA A 215 -16.83 -1.32 0.82
CA ALA A 215 -17.17 0.05 1.14
C ALA A 215 -16.69 1.02 0.04
N ASN A 216 -17.34 2.16 -0.05
CA ASN A 216 -16.94 3.26 -0.92
C ASN A 216 -17.21 4.62 -0.25
N THR A 217 -16.79 4.76 1.01
CA THR A 217 -16.99 6.02 1.76
C THR A 217 -16.02 7.10 1.31
N ALA A 218 -14.86 6.73 0.77
CA ALA A 218 -13.88 7.63 0.17
C ALA A 218 -14.23 8.03 -1.27
N GLY A 219 -15.16 7.32 -1.93
CA GLY A 219 -15.65 7.64 -3.28
C GLY A 219 -14.81 7.07 -4.43
N PHE A 220 -13.76 6.32 -4.12
CA PHE A 220 -12.86 5.74 -5.12
C PHE A 220 -13.27 4.32 -5.53
N ASN A 221 -13.75 3.49 -4.60
CA ASN A 221 -13.77 2.03 -4.76
C ASN A 221 -15.00 1.46 -5.47
N THR A 222 -14.81 0.31 -6.11
CA THR A 222 -15.91 -0.60 -6.41
C THR A 222 -16.52 -1.17 -5.13
N THR A 223 -17.83 -1.34 -5.11
CA THR A 223 -18.54 -2.04 -4.02
C THR A 223 -18.61 -3.55 -4.23
N THR A 224 -18.19 -4.04 -5.41
CA THR A 224 -18.17 -5.47 -5.73
C THR A 224 -16.93 -6.12 -5.15
N ILE A 225 -17.10 -7.19 -4.37
CA ILE A 225 -15.99 -7.99 -3.83
C ILE A 225 -15.86 -9.25 -4.71
N GLY A 226 -14.70 -9.41 -5.34
CA GLY A 226 -14.34 -10.55 -6.17
C GLY A 226 -13.86 -11.76 -5.36
N ALA A 227 -13.38 -12.79 -6.06
CA ALA A 227 -12.85 -14.01 -5.45
C ALA A 227 -11.33 -13.97 -5.18
N LEU A 228 -10.64 -12.91 -5.63
CA LEU A 228 -9.20 -12.74 -5.40
C LEU A 228 -8.92 -12.40 -3.94
N PRO A 229 -7.70 -12.66 -3.45
CA PRO A 229 -7.19 -12.03 -2.22
C PRO A 229 -7.42 -10.51 -2.21
N LEU A 230 -7.71 -9.97 -1.02
CA LEU A 230 -8.08 -8.56 -0.85
C LEU A 230 -6.97 -7.80 -0.12
N GLU A 231 -6.75 -6.55 -0.50
CA GLU A 231 -5.86 -5.62 0.20
C GLU A 231 -6.57 -4.27 0.36
N THR A 232 -6.52 -3.68 1.56
CA THR A 232 -6.91 -2.29 1.78
C THR A 232 -5.68 -1.42 2.03
N SER A 233 -5.54 -0.31 1.30
CA SER A 233 -4.50 0.68 1.53
C SER A 233 -5.06 1.83 2.35
N LEU A 234 -4.29 2.31 3.33
CA LEU A 234 -4.76 3.33 4.27
C LEU A 234 -3.66 4.34 4.58
N THR A 235 -3.98 5.64 4.51
CA THR A 235 -3.06 6.69 4.99
C THR A 235 -3.08 6.78 6.51
N MET A 236 -1.94 7.11 7.11
CA MET A 236 -1.86 7.33 8.56
C MET A 236 -2.34 8.72 8.99
N ASN A 237 -2.23 9.69 8.08
CA ASN A 237 -2.84 11.01 8.13
C ASN A 237 -3.77 11.18 6.92
N ASP A 238 -3.98 12.38 6.39
CA ASP A 238 -4.83 12.63 5.21
C ASP A 238 -4.05 12.63 3.89
N SER A 239 -2.75 12.29 3.91
CA SER A 239 -1.85 12.36 2.74
C SER A 239 -1.10 11.04 2.51
N TRP A 240 -0.87 10.67 1.25
CA TRP A 240 0.03 9.55 0.93
C TRP A 240 1.49 9.99 1.04
N GLY A 241 1.89 10.97 0.24
CA GLY A 241 3.19 11.62 0.30
C GLY A 241 3.34 12.58 1.47
N PHE A 242 4.58 12.98 1.77
CA PHE A 242 4.87 13.93 2.84
C PHE A 242 4.11 15.26 2.65
N ASN A 243 3.39 15.67 3.70
CA ASN A 243 2.65 16.91 3.76
C ASN A 243 3.01 17.65 5.06
N ILE A 244 3.60 18.85 4.92
CA ILE A 244 4.11 19.62 6.05
C ILE A 244 3.00 20.28 6.86
N THR A 245 1.78 20.40 6.34
CA THR A 245 0.66 21.00 7.08
C THR A 245 -0.34 19.97 7.60
N ASP A 246 -0.29 18.74 7.08
CA ASP A 246 -1.16 17.66 7.54
C ASP A 246 -0.73 17.18 8.94
N ARG A 247 -1.65 17.33 9.89
CA ARG A 247 -1.50 16.90 11.28
C ARG A 247 -2.63 15.98 11.73
N HIS A 248 -3.51 15.57 10.82
CA HIS A 248 -4.68 14.74 11.12
C HIS A 248 -4.29 13.27 11.22
N TRP A 249 -3.42 12.97 12.18
CA TRP A 249 -2.91 11.64 12.38
C TRP A 249 -3.95 10.74 13.05
N LYS A 250 -4.34 9.66 12.38
CA LYS A 250 -5.12 8.57 12.96
C LYS A 250 -4.45 8.08 14.24
N SER A 251 -5.21 7.89 15.31
CA SER A 251 -4.70 7.37 16.58
C SER A 251 -4.31 5.89 16.46
N VAL A 252 -3.50 5.40 17.40
CA VAL A 252 -3.11 3.97 17.43
C VAL A 252 -4.35 3.05 17.51
N PRO A 253 -5.37 3.33 18.35
CA PRO A 253 -6.61 2.54 18.36
C PRO A 253 -7.35 2.54 17.01
N GLU A 254 -7.39 3.65 16.29
CA GLU A 254 -8.01 3.71 14.95
C GLU A 254 -7.28 2.82 13.96
N ILE A 255 -5.94 2.85 13.96
CA ILE A 255 -5.11 2.01 13.09
C ILE A 255 -5.30 0.51 13.41
N ILE A 256 -5.28 0.14 14.70
CA ILE A 256 -5.52 -1.24 15.13
C ILE A 256 -6.95 -1.67 14.76
N GLY A 257 -7.93 -0.79 14.94
CA GLY A 257 -9.31 -1.03 14.56
C GLY A 257 -9.46 -1.32 13.08
N TYR A 258 -8.77 -0.56 12.23
CA TYR A 258 -8.71 -0.83 10.79
C TYR A 258 -8.05 -2.18 10.47
N LEU A 259 -6.92 -2.49 11.10
CA LEU A 259 -6.22 -3.76 10.90
C LEU A 259 -7.09 -4.97 11.24
N VAL A 260 -7.76 -4.91 12.40
CA VAL A 260 -8.69 -5.95 12.87
C VAL A 260 -9.87 -6.11 11.91
N ARG A 261 -10.46 -4.99 11.45
CA ARG A 261 -11.61 -5.03 10.53
C ARG A 261 -11.21 -5.53 9.14
N ALA A 262 -10.02 -5.16 8.65
CA ALA A 262 -9.48 -5.68 7.41
C ALA A 262 -9.28 -7.21 7.50
N ALA A 263 -8.62 -7.69 8.55
CA ALA A 263 -8.44 -9.13 8.78
C ALA A 263 -9.79 -9.86 8.89
N GLY A 264 -10.77 -9.27 9.60
CA GLY A 264 -12.13 -9.79 9.71
C GLY A 264 -12.92 -9.83 8.39
N SER A 265 -12.48 -9.06 7.39
CA SER A 265 -13.03 -9.03 6.03
C SER A 265 -12.17 -9.81 5.02
N ASN A 266 -11.28 -10.71 5.47
CA ASN A 266 -10.33 -11.44 4.61
C ASN A 266 -9.37 -10.54 3.81
N ALA A 267 -9.07 -9.34 4.29
CA ALA A 267 -8.18 -8.39 3.63
C ALA A 267 -6.88 -8.15 4.40
N ASN A 268 -5.79 -7.95 3.65
CA ASN A 268 -4.56 -7.37 4.17
C ASN A 268 -4.73 -5.87 4.40
N LEU A 269 -3.99 -5.30 5.36
CA LEU A 269 -3.86 -3.85 5.54
C LEU A 269 -2.48 -3.36 5.09
N LEU A 270 -2.46 -2.49 4.09
CA LEU A 270 -1.29 -1.77 3.59
C LEU A 270 -1.28 -0.34 4.14
N LEU A 271 -0.75 -0.17 5.36
CA LEU A 271 -0.66 1.12 6.05
C LEU A 271 0.50 1.97 5.52
N ASN A 272 0.21 3.21 5.13
CA ASN A 272 1.15 4.13 4.48
C ASN A 272 1.95 5.03 5.44
N ILE A 273 3.16 5.38 4.99
CA ILE A 273 3.95 6.52 5.47
C ILE A 273 4.42 7.39 4.31
N GLY A 274 4.57 8.69 4.56
CA GLY A 274 5.24 9.65 3.67
C GLY A 274 6.53 10.16 4.30
N PRO A 275 7.71 9.62 3.95
CA PRO A 275 9.00 10.08 4.45
C PRO A 275 9.33 11.52 4.01
N ARG A 276 10.12 12.22 4.82
CA ARG A 276 10.60 13.58 4.55
C ARG A 276 11.59 13.60 3.38
N PRO A 277 11.83 14.77 2.75
CA PRO A 277 12.77 14.89 1.65
C PRO A 277 14.22 14.54 2.01
N ASP A 278 14.60 14.63 3.29
CA ASP A 278 15.94 14.23 3.75
C ASP A 278 16.09 12.70 3.92
N GLY A 279 15.04 11.91 3.68
CA GLY A 279 15.01 10.46 3.83
C GLY A 279 14.57 9.95 5.20
N THR A 280 14.25 10.85 6.14
CA THR A 280 13.78 10.44 7.47
C THR A 280 12.29 10.11 7.50
N ILE A 281 11.91 9.12 8.31
CA ILE A 281 10.50 8.84 8.60
C ILE A 281 10.00 9.84 9.64
N GLN A 282 8.78 10.35 9.45
CA GLN A 282 8.19 11.28 10.41
C GLN A 282 8.04 10.61 11.79
N PRO A 283 8.44 11.28 12.89
CA PRO A 283 8.43 10.68 14.23
C PRO A 283 7.02 10.25 14.67
N GLU A 284 5.98 10.97 14.24
CA GLU A 284 4.57 10.65 14.49
C GLU A 284 4.19 9.31 13.86
N ALA A 285 4.70 9.03 12.66
CA ALA A 285 4.49 7.77 11.96
C ALA A 285 5.29 6.63 12.59
N ALA A 286 6.57 6.89 12.90
CA ALA A 286 7.43 5.91 13.55
C ALA A 286 6.93 5.50 14.93
N GLN A 287 6.40 6.45 15.71
CA GLN A 287 5.76 6.16 17.00
C GLN A 287 4.56 5.21 16.82
N ARG A 288 3.62 5.54 15.94
CA ARG A 288 2.42 4.73 15.70
C ARG A 288 2.76 3.32 15.23
N LEU A 289 3.69 3.20 14.30
CA LEU A 289 4.18 1.90 13.82
C LEU A 289 4.75 1.04 14.96
N ARG A 290 5.56 1.63 15.85
CA ARG A 290 6.09 0.91 17.01
C ARG A 290 4.99 0.49 18.00
N GLU A 291 4.00 1.35 18.26
CA GLU A 291 2.88 1.02 19.16
C GLU A 291 1.96 -0.08 18.57
N VAL A 292 1.66 -0.02 17.27
CA VAL A 292 0.97 -1.10 16.55
C VAL A 292 1.77 -2.40 16.63
N GLY A 293 3.09 -2.31 16.45
CA GLY A 293 4.01 -3.43 16.60
C GLY A 293 3.96 -4.08 17.98
N LYS A 294 3.97 -3.28 19.06
CA LYS A 294 3.80 -3.76 20.44
C LYS A 294 2.47 -4.48 20.63
N TRP A 295 1.39 -3.95 20.07
CA TRP A 295 0.09 -4.63 20.11
C TRP A 295 0.13 -5.97 19.35
N LEU A 296 0.73 -6.01 18.17
CA LEU A 296 0.89 -7.23 17.37
C LEU A 296 1.81 -8.29 18.02
N GLN A 297 2.73 -7.90 18.89
CA GLN A 297 3.51 -8.87 19.68
C GLN A 297 2.62 -9.64 20.65
N ALA A 298 1.61 -8.99 21.24
CA ALA A 298 0.69 -9.61 22.18
C ALA A 298 -0.49 -10.32 21.48
N TYR A 299 -1.05 -9.70 20.44
CA TYR A 299 -2.29 -10.14 19.79
C TYR A 299 -2.09 -10.67 18.37
N GLY A 300 -0.87 -10.67 17.82
CA GLY A 300 -0.65 -11.00 16.40
C GLY A 300 -1.10 -12.39 15.98
N ILE A 301 -1.23 -13.36 16.89
CA ILE A 301 -1.75 -14.68 16.56
C ILE A 301 -3.23 -14.69 16.13
N SER A 302 -3.98 -13.64 16.46
CA SER A 302 -5.37 -13.41 16.02
C SER A 302 -5.46 -12.56 14.74
N ILE A 303 -4.32 -12.30 14.08
CA ILE A 303 -4.24 -11.54 12.82
C ILE A 303 -3.47 -12.35 11.76
N TYR A 304 -2.27 -12.85 12.09
CA TYR A 304 -1.45 -13.57 11.14
C TYR A 304 -1.99 -14.98 10.88
N ASN A 305 -2.05 -15.35 9.60
CA ASN A 305 -2.53 -16.66 9.14
C ASN A 305 -3.94 -16.98 9.65
N THR A 306 -4.80 -15.96 9.72
CA THR A 306 -6.24 -16.10 9.98
C THR A 306 -7.03 -15.77 8.72
N HIS A 307 -8.25 -16.28 8.65
CA HIS A 307 -9.29 -15.77 7.75
C HIS A 307 -10.24 -14.83 8.51
N GLY A 308 -11.09 -14.13 7.77
CA GLY A 308 -12.28 -13.49 8.32
C GLY A 308 -13.12 -14.50 9.10
N GLY A 309 -13.53 -14.13 10.30
CA GLY A 309 -14.26 -15.03 11.17
C GLY A 309 -15.73 -15.21 10.73
N PRO A 310 -16.47 -16.09 11.43
CA PRO A 310 -17.86 -16.39 11.09
C PRO A 310 -18.80 -15.18 11.23
N ILE A 311 -18.38 -14.16 11.98
CA ILE A 311 -19.12 -12.91 12.13
C ILE A 311 -18.37 -11.78 11.43
N SER A 312 -18.97 -11.25 10.37
CA SER A 312 -18.47 -10.06 9.67
C SER A 312 -18.29 -8.88 10.65
N PRO A 313 -17.38 -7.93 10.37
CA PRO A 313 -17.18 -6.76 11.22
C PRO A 313 -18.49 -6.03 11.55
N ARG A 314 -18.62 -5.59 12.81
CA ARG A 314 -19.76 -4.88 13.39
C ARG A 314 -19.29 -3.63 14.16
N PRO A 315 -20.18 -2.73 14.62
CA PRO A 315 -19.75 -1.56 15.39
C PRO A 315 -18.85 -1.94 16.58
N TRP A 316 -19.17 -3.02 17.30
CA TRP A 316 -18.40 -3.45 18.46
C TRP A 316 -16.99 -3.97 18.17
N GLY A 317 -16.72 -4.42 16.93
CA GLY A 317 -15.47 -5.09 16.61
C GLY A 317 -15.54 -6.00 15.39
N ALA A 318 -14.70 -7.04 15.38
CA ALA A 318 -14.67 -8.03 14.31
C ALA A 318 -14.29 -9.41 14.83
N THR A 319 -14.48 -10.43 14.00
CA THR A 319 -13.94 -11.77 14.27
C THR A 319 -12.97 -12.20 13.20
N THR A 320 -11.98 -12.99 13.61
CA THR A 320 -11.05 -13.70 12.71
C THR A 320 -11.02 -15.17 13.12
N GLN A 321 -10.56 -16.05 12.24
CA GLN A 321 -10.59 -17.48 12.49
C GLN A 321 -9.32 -18.18 12.01
N ARG A 322 -8.84 -19.16 12.79
CA ARG A 322 -7.82 -20.11 12.38
C ARG A 322 -8.20 -21.51 12.87
N GLY A 323 -8.49 -22.42 11.94
CA GLY A 323 -9.02 -23.74 12.26
C GLY A 323 -10.34 -23.63 13.02
N ASP A 324 -10.43 -24.28 14.18
CA ASP A 324 -11.58 -24.27 15.08
C ASP A 324 -11.58 -23.08 16.07
N THR A 325 -10.55 -22.23 16.04
CA THR A 325 -10.43 -21.09 16.95
C THR A 325 -10.95 -19.82 16.30
N VAL A 326 -11.99 -19.23 16.91
CA VAL A 326 -12.51 -17.90 16.56
C VAL A 326 -11.94 -16.88 17.54
N PHE A 327 -11.25 -15.87 17.03
CA PHE A 327 -10.79 -14.73 17.81
C PHE A 327 -11.82 -13.61 17.71
N VAL A 328 -12.28 -13.14 18.85
CA VAL A 328 -13.22 -12.03 18.97
C VAL A 328 -12.45 -10.78 19.36
N HIS A 329 -12.41 -9.82 18.46
CA HIS A 329 -11.71 -8.55 18.68
C HIS A 329 -12.72 -7.49 19.11
N VAL A 330 -12.79 -7.22 20.41
CA VAL A 330 -13.70 -6.22 20.97
C VAL A 330 -13.02 -4.84 20.93
N LEU A 331 -13.54 -3.95 20.10
CA LEU A 331 -12.99 -2.61 19.85
C LEU A 331 -13.77 -1.52 20.57
N ASP A 332 -15.11 -1.58 20.55
CA ASP A 332 -15.98 -0.63 21.23
C ASP A 332 -17.23 -1.34 21.78
N TRP A 333 -17.22 -1.67 23.07
CA TRP A 333 -18.34 -2.33 23.72
C TRP A 333 -18.60 -1.68 25.08
N ARG A 334 -19.86 -1.29 25.31
CA ARG A 334 -20.29 -0.51 26.48
C ARG A 334 -21.42 -1.14 27.27
N ASP A 335 -21.96 -2.25 26.75
CA ASP A 335 -23.06 -2.96 27.40
C ASP A 335 -22.52 -3.97 28.43
N ARG A 336 -23.43 -4.51 29.24
CA ARG A 336 -23.07 -5.57 30.21
C ARG A 336 -22.82 -6.93 29.55
N LEU A 337 -23.35 -7.13 28.35
CA LEU A 337 -23.30 -8.39 27.62
C LEU A 337 -22.97 -8.16 26.15
N LEU A 338 -22.10 -9.00 25.58
CA LEU A 338 -21.73 -8.95 24.16
C LEU A 338 -22.32 -10.17 23.45
N ALA A 339 -23.41 -9.98 22.73
CA ALA A 339 -24.01 -11.04 21.94
C ALA A 339 -23.23 -11.26 20.64
N ILE A 340 -22.74 -12.49 20.44
CA ILE A 340 -22.05 -12.95 19.25
C ILE A 340 -22.94 -13.98 18.57
N PRO A 341 -23.50 -13.72 17.38
CA PRO A 341 -24.44 -14.61 16.71
C PRO A 341 -23.73 -15.82 16.06
N LEU A 342 -22.91 -16.52 16.84
CA LEU A 342 -22.17 -17.72 16.46
C LEU A 342 -23.08 -18.94 16.60
N VAL A 343 -23.82 -19.25 15.54
CA VAL A 343 -24.76 -20.37 15.50
C VAL A 343 -24.07 -21.62 14.95
N GLY A 344 -24.41 -22.79 15.52
CA GLY A 344 -23.96 -24.09 15.03
C GLY A 344 -22.93 -24.75 15.95
N PRO A 345 -21.61 -24.50 15.78
CA PRO A 345 -20.59 -25.21 16.55
C PRO A 345 -20.70 -24.97 18.06
N ARG A 346 -20.57 -26.04 18.85
CA ARG A 346 -20.53 -25.94 20.31
C ARG A 346 -19.24 -25.22 20.74
N VAL A 347 -19.37 -24.13 21.49
CA VAL A 347 -18.26 -23.48 22.15
C VAL A 347 -17.87 -24.30 23.36
N THR A 348 -16.65 -24.80 23.37
CA THR A 348 -16.10 -25.61 24.46
C THR A 348 -15.33 -24.80 25.49
N ARG A 349 -14.84 -23.61 25.10
CA ARG A 349 -14.03 -22.74 25.94
C ARG A 349 -14.03 -21.31 25.39
N ALA A 350 -14.13 -20.32 26.27
CA ALA A 350 -13.84 -18.91 25.99
C ALA A 350 -12.75 -18.42 26.95
N THR A 351 -11.72 -17.75 26.43
CA THR A 351 -10.61 -17.22 27.22
C THR A 351 -10.10 -15.90 26.68
N MET A 352 -9.59 -15.05 27.56
CA MET A 352 -8.79 -13.88 27.18
C MET A 352 -7.49 -14.33 26.50
N LEU A 353 -7.18 -13.76 25.34
CA LEU A 353 -6.06 -14.23 24.49
C LEU A 353 -4.70 -14.17 25.21
N VAL A 354 -4.40 -13.06 25.90
CA VAL A 354 -3.08 -12.81 26.49
C VAL A 354 -2.94 -13.45 27.88
N SER A 355 -3.95 -13.30 28.74
CA SER A 355 -3.88 -13.82 30.12
C SER A 355 -4.27 -15.28 30.24
N GLY A 356 -4.97 -15.84 29.25
CA GLY A 356 -5.55 -17.19 29.32
C GLY A 356 -6.71 -17.31 30.32
N ALA A 357 -7.12 -16.20 30.95
CA ALA A 357 -8.22 -16.20 31.90
C ALA A 357 -9.51 -16.69 31.24
N ALA A 358 -10.21 -17.62 31.91
CA ALA A 358 -11.52 -18.08 31.46
C ALA A 358 -12.51 -16.92 31.45
N LEU A 359 -13.36 -16.91 30.42
CA LEU A 359 -14.49 -15.99 30.30
C LEU A 359 -15.76 -16.77 30.60
N ASP A 360 -16.65 -16.18 31.39
CA ASP A 360 -18.02 -16.66 31.52
C ASP A 360 -18.72 -16.42 30.19
N TYR A 361 -19.40 -17.45 29.69
CA TYR A 361 -20.22 -17.37 28.48
C TYR A 361 -21.42 -18.29 28.59
N GLU A 362 -22.51 -17.90 27.94
CA GLU A 362 -23.67 -18.76 27.74
C GLU A 362 -23.88 -18.96 26.24
N GLN A 363 -24.01 -20.22 25.80
CA GLN A 363 -24.37 -20.53 24.43
C GLN A 363 -25.84 -20.93 24.35
N THR A 364 -26.60 -20.22 23.52
CA THR A 364 -28.01 -20.47 23.23
C THR A 364 -28.18 -20.95 21.78
N SER A 365 -29.43 -21.17 21.34
CA SER A 365 -29.73 -21.43 19.92
C SER A 365 -29.34 -20.27 19.00
N ASP A 366 -29.26 -19.06 19.54
CA ASP A 366 -29.13 -17.82 18.77
C ASP A 366 -27.69 -17.28 18.76
N GLY A 367 -26.79 -17.89 19.54
CA GLY A 367 -25.38 -17.51 19.58
C GLY A 367 -24.73 -17.71 20.94
N VAL A 368 -23.68 -16.93 21.19
CA VAL A 368 -22.88 -16.91 22.41
C VAL A 368 -23.00 -15.52 23.02
N ARG A 369 -23.11 -15.44 24.35
CA ARG A 369 -23.23 -14.18 25.07
C ARG A 369 -22.40 -14.13 26.34
#